data_AF-A0A0F8A587-F1
#
_entry.id   AF-A0A0F8A587-F1
#
_cell.length_a   1.000
_cell.length_b   1.000
_cell.length_c   1.000
_cell.angle_alpha   90.00
_cell.angle_beta   90.00
_cell.angle_gamma   90.00
#
_symmetry.space_group_name_H-M   'P 1'
#
loop_
_entity.id
_entity.type
_entity.pdbx_description
1 polymer ?
#
loop_
_entity_poly.entity_id
_entity_poly.type
_entity_poly.pdbx_seq_one_letter_code
_entity_poly.pdbx_strand_id
1 'polypeptide(L)'
;MILTVRHWWGHHAFSASSIPIVLFCGDFHQFRPVQERSILLPSAAVSWDVDNSFKAKQRHQHDKAHALWKKFTTVVMLDEQMRAAGDPEQQRLLKRIRLGVQDRTASRLA
;
A
#
# COMPACT_ATOMS: atom_id res chain seq x y z
N MET A 1 11.06 1.78 3.90
CA MET A 1 9.88 1.06 4.42
C MET A 1 8.75 2.06 4.47
N ILE A 2 7.75 2.01 3.59
CA ILE A 2 6.70 3.05 3.59
C ILE A 2 5.77 2.82 4.80
N LEU A 3 5.48 3.90 5.52
CA LEU A 3 4.46 3.98 6.56
C LEU A 3 3.47 5.07 6.16
N THR A 4 2.43 4.72 5.41
CA THR A 4 1.39 5.70 5.03
C THR A 4 0.44 5.97 6.19
N VAL A 5 0.86 6.80 7.16
CA VAL A 5 -0.04 7.29 8.20
C VAL A 5 -1.06 8.22 7.57
N ARG A 6 -2.32 7.81 7.63
CA ARG A 6 -3.45 8.43 6.95
C ARG A 6 -4.49 8.76 8.02
N HIS A 7 -4.80 10.04 8.25
CA HIS A 7 -5.74 10.51 9.29
C HIS A 7 -7.06 11.01 8.66
N TRP A 8 -8.20 10.76 9.31
CA TRP A 8 -9.52 11.26 8.90
C TRP A 8 -10.36 11.66 10.12
N TRP A 9 -11.05 12.80 10.05
CA TRP A 9 -12.02 13.24 11.06
C TRP A 9 -13.44 13.13 10.50
N GLY A 10 -14.28 12.33 11.15
CA GLY A 10 -15.68 12.16 10.77
C GLY A 10 -16.58 13.19 11.43
N HIS A 11 -17.20 14.07 10.65
CA HIS A 11 -18.25 14.97 11.14
C HIS A 11 -19.59 14.24 11.18
N HIS A 12 -19.83 13.42 12.21
CA HIS A 12 -21.17 13.16 12.73
C HIS A 12 -21.04 12.77 14.21
N ALA A 13 -21.84 13.45 15.05
CA ALA A 13 -21.78 13.42 16.50
C ALA A 13 -21.83 11.99 17.06
N PHE A 14 -20.69 11.51 17.52
CA PHE A 14 -20.57 10.49 18.55
C PHE A 14 -20.00 11.22 19.77
N SER A 15 -20.51 10.96 20.97
CA SER A 15 -19.97 11.53 22.21
C SER A 15 -18.44 11.42 22.20
N ALA A 16 -17.75 12.50 22.58
CA ALA A 16 -16.30 12.74 22.43
C ALA A 16 -15.37 11.80 23.24
N SER A 17 -15.66 10.51 23.24
CA SER A 17 -14.93 9.45 23.92
C SER A 17 -14.76 8.30 22.93
N SER A 18 -13.59 8.22 22.28
CA SER A 18 -13.17 7.20 21.30
C SER A 18 -13.61 7.40 19.84
N ILE A 19 -13.04 8.41 19.17
CA ILE A 19 -12.93 8.36 17.70
C ILE A 19 -11.79 7.36 17.39
N PRO A 20 -12.04 6.27 16.65
CA PRO A 20 -10.98 5.30 16.33
C PRO A 20 -9.97 5.94 15.37
N ILE A 21 -8.71 6.01 15.81
CA ILE A 21 -7.60 6.39 14.93
C ILE A 21 -7.18 5.15 14.15
N VAL A 22 -7.27 5.21 12.83
CA VAL A 22 -6.83 4.14 11.92
C VAL A 22 -5.51 4.55 11.29
N LEU A 23 -4.47 3.72 11.42
CA LEU A 23 -3.18 3.90 10.77
C LEU A 23 -2.98 2.80 9.73
N PHE A 24 -2.66 3.19 8.49
CA PHE A 24 -2.21 2.26 7.47
C PHE A 24 -0.68 2.22 7.44
N CYS A 25 -0.12 1.01 7.38
CA CYS A 25 1.31 0.79 7.43
C CYS A 25 1.65 -0.22 6.34
N GLY A 26 2.62 0.08 5.47
CA GLY A 26 2.96 -0.81 4.37
C GLY A 26 3.43 -0.08 3.13
N ASP A 27 3.81 -0.87 2.13
CA ASP A 27 4.54 -0.40 0.96
C ASP A 27 3.98 -1.02 -0.32
N PHE A 28 3.48 -0.19 -1.23
CA PHE A 28 2.88 -0.65 -2.49
C PHE A 28 3.89 -1.20 -3.51
N HIS A 29 5.20 -1.14 -3.22
CA HIS A 29 6.22 -1.86 -3.99
C HIS A 29 6.37 -3.32 -3.54
N GLN A 30 5.66 -3.74 -2.49
CA GLN A 30 5.57 -5.14 -2.08
C GLN A 30 4.49 -5.88 -2.89
N PHE A 31 4.31 -7.16 -2.58
CA PHE A 31 3.35 -8.01 -3.26
C PHE A 31 1.93 -7.43 -3.20
N ARG A 32 1.22 -7.53 -4.32
CA ARG A 32 -0.21 -7.22 -4.37
C ARG A 32 -0.99 -8.25 -3.53
N PRO A 33 -2.20 -7.91 -3.05
CA PRO A 33 -3.06 -8.89 -2.41
C PRO A 33 -3.23 -10.14 -3.28
N VAL A 34 -3.14 -11.33 -2.67
CA VAL A 34 -3.14 -12.62 -3.39
C VAL A 34 -4.49 -12.90 -4.04
N GLN A 35 -5.57 -12.63 -3.32
CA GLN A 35 -6.94 -12.88 -3.77
C GLN A 35 -7.65 -11.57 -4.14
N GLU A 36 -7.51 -10.55 -3.30
CA GLU A 36 -8.20 -9.27 -3.49
C GLU A 36 -7.56 -8.40 -4.58
N ARG A 37 -8.20 -7.24 -4.84
CA ARG A 37 -7.70 -6.23 -5.79
C ARG A 37 -7.04 -5.09 -5.04
N SER A 38 -6.09 -4.43 -5.71
CA SER A 38 -5.40 -3.26 -5.12
C SER A 38 -6.42 -2.19 -4.72
N ILE A 39 -6.30 -1.70 -3.48
CA ILE A 39 -7.14 -0.60 -2.96
C ILE A 39 -6.80 0.75 -3.61
N LEU A 40 -5.61 0.86 -4.24
CA LEU A 40 -5.18 2.07 -4.92
C LEU A 40 -6.00 2.37 -6.16
N LEU A 41 -6.51 1.33 -6.82
CA LEU A 41 -7.21 1.45 -8.08
C LEU A 41 -8.72 1.35 -7.84
N PRO A 42 -9.55 2.16 -8.52
CA PRO A 42 -11.01 1.99 -8.48
C PRO A 42 -11.42 0.68 -9.18
N SER A 43 -12.60 0.14 -8.85
CA SER A 43 -13.05 -1.14 -9.43
C SER A 43 -13.17 -1.11 -10.96
N ALA A 44 -13.39 0.05 -11.57
CA ALA A 44 -13.44 0.23 -13.02
C ALA A 44 -12.07 0.05 -13.72
N ALA A 45 -10.96 0.20 -12.99
CA ALA A 45 -9.60 0.06 -13.53
C ALA A 45 -9.00 -1.34 -13.32
N VAL A 46 -9.79 -2.29 -12.81
CA VAL A 46 -9.32 -3.63 -12.46
C VAL A 46 -10.25 -4.68 -13.07
N SER A 47 -9.69 -5.76 -13.62
CA SER A 47 -10.49 -6.89 -14.08
C SER A 47 -11.06 -7.71 -12.91
N TRP A 48 -12.36 -7.98 -13.00
CA TRP A 48 -13.13 -8.79 -12.03
C TRP A 48 -13.56 -10.13 -12.60
N ASP A 49 -13.29 -10.39 -13.89
CA ASP A 49 -13.86 -11.50 -14.68
C ASP A 49 -12.97 -12.75 -14.70
N VAL A 50 -11.97 -12.81 -13.81
CA VAL A 50 -10.92 -13.84 -13.92
C VAL A 50 -11.40 -15.20 -13.40
N ASP A 51 -12.48 -15.25 -12.62
CA ASP A 51 -13.13 -16.49 -12.20
C ASP A 51 -14.57 -16.17 -11.79
N ASN A 52 -15.53 -17.03 -12.13
CA ASN A 52 -16.95 -16.99 -11.67
C ASN A 52 -17.12 -16.97 -10.12
N SER A 53 -16.03 -16.88 -9.37
CA SER A 53 -15.95 -16.73 -7.92
C SER A 53 -16.09 -15.28 -7.43
N PHE A 54 -15.81 -14.26 -8.28
CA PHE A 54 -15.93 -12.87 -7.88
C PHE A 54 -17.36 -12.35 -7.93
N LYS A 55 -18.03 -12.39 -6.77
CA LYS A 55 -19.43 -11.99 -6.64
C LYS A 55 -19.54 -10.47 -6.70
N ALA A 56 -20.61 -9.92 -7.29
CA ALA A 56 -20.92 -8.47 -7.28
C ALA A 56 -20.78 -7.82 -5.88
N LYS A 57 -21.02 -8.61 -4.82
CA LYS A 57 -20.77 -8.24 -3.42
C LYS A 57 -19.32 -7.84 -3.14
N GLN A 58 -18.32 -8.55 -3.65
CA GLN A 58 -16.90 -8.23 -3.44
C GLN A 58 -16.51 -6.93 -4.13
N ARG A 59 -16.99 -6.71 -5.37
CA ARG A 59 -16.78 -5.44 -6.07
C ARG A 59 -17.37 -4.27 -5.28
N HIS A 60 -18.59 -4.43 -4.76
CA HIS A 60 -19.23 -3.43 -3.90
C HIS A 60 -18.43 -3.15 -2.61
N GLN A 61 -17.88 -4.18 -1.97
CA GLN A 61 -17.02 -3.99 -0.79
C GLN A 61 -15.71 -3.28 -1.14
N HIS A 62 -15.10 -3.62 -2.29
CA HIS A 62 -13.91 -2.92 -2.78
C HIS A 62 -14.21 -1.44 -3.06
N ASP A 63 -15.34 -1.11 -3.69
CA ASP A 63 -15.74 0.27 -3.94
C ASP A 63 -15.93 1.07 -2.64
N LYS A 64 -16.56 0.45 -1.63
CA LYS A 64 -16.69 1.04 -0.28
C LYS A 64 -15.33 1.27 0.38
N ALA A 65 -14.46 0.27 0.34
CA ALA A 65 -13.12 0.36 0.91
C ALA A 65 -12.28 1.42 0.18
N HIS A 66 -12.36 1.49 -1.15
CA HIS A 66 -11.64 2.47 -1.97
C HIS A 66 -12.15 3.89 -1.68
N ALA A 67 -13.46 4.07 -1.55
CA ALA A 67 -14.03 5.36 -1.14
C ALA A 67 -13.56 5.77 0.26
N LEU A 68 -13.49 4.84 1.21
CA LEU A 68 -12.96 5.10 2.54
C LEU A 68 -11.46 5.44 2.50
N TRP A 69 -10.65 4.68 1.76
CA TRP A 69 -9.23 4.92 1.55
C TRP A 69 -8.94 6.35 1.05
N LYS A 70 -9.75 6.86 0.12
CA LYS A 70 -9.64 8.23 -0.41
C LYS A 70 -9.92 9.32 0.62
N LYS A 71 -10.65 9.04 1.70
CA LYS A 71 -10.95 10.02 2.75
C LYS A 71 -9.74 10.33 3.63
N PHE A 72 -8.77 9.43 3.67
CA PHE A 72 -7.55 9.66 4.40
C PHE A 72 -6.56 10.46 3.54
N THR A 73 -6.20 11.66 3.96
CA THR A 73 -5.45 12.62 3.12
C THR A 73 -4.00 12.82 3.57
N THR A 74 -3.70 12.60 4.85
CA THR A 74 -2.32 12.66 5.35
C THR A 74 -1.52 11.49 4.79
N VAL A 75 -0.32 11.71 4.27
CA VAL A 75 0.59 10.62 3.88
C VAL A 75 1.97 10.98 4.39
N VAL A 76 2.57 10.08 5.16
CA VAL A 76 3.96 10.19 5.59
C VAL A 76 4.80 9.23 4.77
N MET A 77 5.92 9.70 4.24
CA MET A 77 6.88 8.87 3.52
C MET A 77 8.15 8.78 4.36
N LEU A 78 8.55 7.56 4.70
CA LEU A 78 9.84 7.31 5.35
C LEU A 78 10.88 7.02 4.27
N ASP A 79 11.94 7.81 4.26
CA ASP A 79 13.02 7.79 3.27
C ASP A 79 14.24 7.00 3.75
N GLU A 80 14.49 6.97 5.06
CA GLU A 80 15.61 6.24 5.65
C GLU A 80 15.39 4.71 5.61
N GLN A 81 16.38 3.98 5.07
CA GLN A 81 16.38 2.53 4.99
C GLN A 81 17.23 1.93 6.12
N MET A 82 16.59 1.65 7.25
CA MET A 82 17.27 1.07 8.41
C MET A 82 17.71 -0.39 8.20
N ARG A 83 17.03 -1.14 7.32
CA ARG A 83 17.46 -2.49 6.95
C ARG A 83 18.80 -2.39 6.24
N ALA A 84 19.77 -3.18 6.69
CA ALA A 84 21.14 -3.16 6.16
C ALA A 84 21.85 -1.81 6.38
N ALA A 85 21.56 -1.06 7.46
CA ALA A 85 22.21 0.22 7.76
C ALA A 85 23.75 0.14 7.82
N GLY A 86 24.30 -1.02 8.21
CA GLY A 86 25.75 -1.28 8.21
C GLY A 86 26.32 -1.76 6.88
N ASP A 87 25.50 -1.93 5.84
CA ASP A 87 25.89 -2.44 4.52
C ASP A 87 25.42 -1.47 3.41
N PRO A 88 26.28 -0.50 3.04
CA PRO A 88 25.98 0.47 2.00
C PRO A 88 25.72 -0.16 0.62
N GLU A 89 26.30 -1.31 0.32
CA GLU A 89 26.12 -1.99 -0.97
C GLU A 89 24.73 -2.61 -1.06
N GLN A 90 24.32 -3.32 -0.01
CA GLN A 90 22.98 -3.89 0.08
C GLN A 90 21.90 -2.80 0.08
N GLN A 91 22.11 -1.67 0.75
CA GLN A 91 21.18 -0.53 0.68
C GLN A 91 21.04 0.02 -0.74
N ARG A 92 22.15 0.20 -1.46
CA ARG A 92 22.14 0.65 -2.87
C ARG A 92 21.40 -0.33 -3.76
N LEU A 93 21.61 -1.63 -3.58
CA LEU A 93 20.90 -2.67 -4.30
C LEU A 93 19.39 -2.61 -4.05
N LEU A 94 18.96 -2.54 -2.79
CA LEU A 94 17.54 -2.45 -2.43
C LEU A 94 16.89 -1.19 -3.02
N LYS A 95 17.59 -0.05 -2.98
CA LYS A 95 17.12 1.21 -3.58
C LYS A 95 16.94 1.07 -5.09
N ARG A 96 17.87 0.42 -5.79
CA ARG A 96 17.76 0.15 -7.24
C ARG A 96 16.61 -0.78 -7.59
N ILE A 97 16.48 -1.90 -6.88
CA ILE A 97 15.39 -2.88 -7.09
C ILE A 97 14.04 -2.16 -6.95
N ARG A 98 13.90 -1.35 -5.90
CA ARG A 98 12.68 -0.54 -5.68
C ARG A 98 12.37 0.40 -6.83
N LEU A 99 13.39 1.03 -7.41
CA LEU A 99 13.25 1.94 -8.56
C LEU A 99 13.08 1.20 -9.90
N GLY A 100 13.12 -0.14 -9.91
CA GLY A 100 13.09 -0.92 -11.14
C GLY A 100 14.35 -0.76 -12.01
N VAL A 101 15.46 -0.26 -11.46
CA VAL A 101 16.70 -0.03 -12.20
C VAL A 101 17.53 -1.32 -12.23
N GLN A 102 17.59 -1.92 -13.42
CA GLN A 102 18.47 -3.06 -13.73
C GLN A 102 19.85 -2.54 -14.15
N ASP A 103 20.91 -3.05 -13.53
CA ASP A 103 22.29 -2.82 -13.96
C ASP A 103 23.07 -4.13 -13.82
N ARG A 104 23.85 -4.46 -14.86
CA ARG A 104 24.56 -5.73 -15.10
C ARG A 104 25.62 -6.05 -14.04
N THR A 105 25.95 -5.11 -13.18
CA THR A 105 26.90 -5.28 -12.06
C THR A 105 26.35 -6.12 -10.91
N ALA A 106 25.03 -6.31 -10.81
CA ALA A 106 24.39 -7.03 -9.69
C ALA A 106 24.56 -8.57 -9.73
N SER A 107 25.02 -9.14 -10.86
CA SER A 107 25.10 -10.59 -11.07
C SER A 107 26.45 -11.23 -10.65
N ARG A 108 27.21 -10.62 -9.75
CA ARG A 108 28.54 -11.12 -9.32
C ARG A 108 28.61 -11.67 -7.89
N LEU A 109 27.47 -11.88 -7.22
CA LEU A 109 27.42 -12.44 -5.86
C LEU A 109 26.52 -13.69 -5.73
N ALA A 110 26.39 -14.48 -6.80
CA ALA A 110 25.78 -15.81 -6.76
C ALA A 110 26.83 -16.88 -7.05
#